data_AF-A0AAU1T405-F1
#
_entry.id   AF-A0AAU1T405-F1
#
_cell.length_a   1.000
_cell.length_b   1.000
_cell.length_c   1.000
_cell.angle_alpha   90.00
_cell.angle_beta   90.00
_cell.angle_gamma   90.00
#
_symmetry.space_group_name_H-M   'P 1'
#
loop_
_entity.id
_entity.type
_entity.pdbx_description
1 polymer ?
#
loop_
_entity_poly.entity_id
_entity_poly.type
_entity_poly.pdbx_seq_one_letter_code
_entity_poly.pdbx_strand_id
1 'polypeptide(L)'
;MGEAKATTSIKTTQAVRDRLKVLADERHMTLTALLAELAEREPTEAEREQRAQDAARELGVEYTPKVKATGASAWEKIRTHRAAGHSSGRAA
;
A
#
# COMPACT_ATOMS: atom_id res chain seq x y z
N MET A 1 20.42 20.17 12.41
CA MET A 1 21.26 18.99 12.69
C MET A 1 20.53 17.79 12.10
N GLY A 2 21.08 17.16 11.06
CA GLY A 2 20.41 16.01 10.44
C GLY A 2 20.52 14.80 11.39
N GLU A 3 19.39 14.31 11.90
CA GLU A 3 19.37 13.05 12.62
C GLU A 3 19.89 11.95 11.69
N ALA A 4 20.98 11.29 12.08
CA ALA A 4 21.40 10.07 11.42
C ALA A 4 20.30 9.03 11.67
N LYS A 5 19.56 8.64 10.61
CA LYS A 5 18.58 7.55 10.70
C LYS A 5 19.29 6.33 11.28
N ALA A 6 18.84 5.88 12.45
CA ALA A 6 19.42 4.71 13.10
C ALA A 6 19.33 3.51 12.17
N THR A 7 20.48 2.95 11.78
CA THR A 7 20.52 1.76 10.95
C THR A 7 20.08 0.56 11.78
N THR A 8 19.00 -0.10 11.37
CA THR A 8 18.52 -1.35 11.97
C THR A 8 18.77 -2.52 11.03
N SER A 9 18.81 -3.74 11.58
CA SER A 9 19.03 -4.97 10.80
C SER A 9 17.78 -5.83 10.79
N ILE A 10 17.35 -6.23 9.60
CA ILE A 10 16.22 -7.14 9.37
C ILE A 10 16.78 -8.47 8.87
N LYS A 11 16.48 -9.56 9.57
CA LYS A 11 16.86 -10.90 9.13
C LYS A 11 15.85 -11.41 8.10
N THR A 12 16.36 -11.94 6.99
CA THR A 12 15.56 -12.54 5.92
C THR A 12 16.32 -13.70 5.27
N THR A 13 15.67 -14.43 4.38
CA THR A 13 16.32 -15.53 3.64
C THR A 13 17.23 -14.98 2.54
N GLN A 14 18.23 -15.78 2.16
CA GLN A 14 19.13 -15.43 1.05
C GLN A 14 18.37 -15.19 -0.26
N ALA A 15 17.40 -16.05 -0.58
CA ALA A 15 16.60 -15.92 -1.79
C ALA A 15 15.83 -14.58 -1.85
N VAL A 16 15.25 -14.14 -0.72
CA VAL A 16 14.55 -12.85 -0.65
C VAL A 16 15.51 -11.68 -0.84
N ARG A 17 16.66 -11.68 -0.15
CA ARG A 17 17.69 -10.65 -0.30
C ARG A 17 18.18 -10.54 -1.74
N ASP A 18 18.47 -11.68 -2.38
CA ASP A 18 19.05 -11.70 -3.72
C ASP A 18 18.03 -11.20 -4.75
N ARG A 19 16.75 -11.58 -4.60
CA ARG A 19 15.65 -11.00 -5.39
C ARG A 19 15.52 -9.49 -5.20
N LEU A 20 15.59 -9.00 -3.96
CA LEU A 20 15.49 -7.56 -3.68
C LEU A 20 16.66 -6.77 -4.29
N LYS A 21 17.86 -7.35 -4.38
CA LYS A 21 19.00 -6.73 -5.06
C LYS A 21 18.73 -6.55 -6.55
N VAL A 22 18.27 -7.60 -7.23
CA VAL A 22 17.91 -7.53 -8.65
C VAL A 22 16.87 -6.43 -8.89
N LEU A 23 15.82 -6.36 -8.07
CA LEU A 23 14.79 -5.32 -8.18
C LEU A 23 15.34 -3.90 -7.95
N ALA A 24 16.31 -3.75 -7.04
CA ALA A 24 16.92 -2.46 -6.77
C ALA A 24 17.78 -2.01 -7.97
N ASP A 25 18.55 -2.95 -8.54
CA ASP A 25 19.38 -2.71 -9.72
C ASP A 25 18.54 -2.33 -10.95
N GLU A 26 17.45 -3.07 -11.21
CA GLU A 26 16.49 -2.79 -12.30
C GLU A 26 15.87 -1.39 -12.19
N ARG A 27 15.72 -0.87 -10.97
CA ARG A 27 15.13 0.44 -10.69
C ARG A 27 16.18 1.54 -10.49
N HIS A 28 17.47 1.22 -10.62
CA HIS A 28 18.57 2.13 -10.34
C HIS A 28 18.50 2.75 -8.92
N MET A 29 18.11 1.94 -7.94
CA MET A 29 17.95 2.33 -6.54
C MET A 29 18.87 1.51 -5.62
N THR A 30 19.14 2.03 -4.42
CA THR A 30 19.76 1.22 -3.38
C THR A 30 18.74 0.25 -2.77
N LEU A 31 19.21 -0.88 -2.23
CA LEU A 31 18.34 -1.83 -1.52
C LEU A 31 17.54 -1.15 -0.40
N THR A 32 18.16 -0.23 0.33
CA THR A 32 17.50 0.54 1.41
C THR A 32 16.42 1.47 0.85
N ALA A 33 16.68 2.15 -0.27
CA ALA A 33 15.68 3.01 -0.92
C ALA A 33 14.50 2.20 -1.45
N LEU A 34 14.77 1.03 -2.06
CA LEU A 34 13.72 0.11 -2.49
C LEU A 34 12.87 -0.36 -1.31
N LEU A 35 13.50 -0.75 -0.20
CA LEU A 35 12.77 -1.18 1.00
C LEU A 35 11.88 -0.07 1.58
N ALA A 36 12.36 1.17 1.58
CA ALA A 36 11.57 2.33 2.00
C ALA A 36 10.37 2.54 1.06
N GLU A 37 10.59 2.55 -0.26
CA GLU A 37 9.52 2.69 -1.25
C GLU A 37 8.47 1.57 -1.10
N LEU A 38 8.91 0.32 -0.94
CA LEU A 38 8.00 -0.81 -0.75
C LEU A 38 7.20 -0.71 0.55
N ALA A 39 7.82 -0.22 1.63
CA ALA A 39 7.14 0.00 2.90
C ALA A 39 6.10 1.14 2.80
N GLU A 40 6.43 2.22 2.09
CA GLU A 40 5.53 3.37 1.91
C GLU A 40 4.34 3.08 0.98
N ARG A 41 4.51 2.13 0.03
CA ARG A 41 3.45 1.77 -0.93
C ARG A 41 2.29 1.05 -0.28
N GLU A 42 2.54 0.21 0.72
CA GLU A 42 1.51 -0.59 1.37
C GLU A 42 1.27 -0.08 2.79
N PRO A 43 0.26 0.78 3.00
CA PRO A 43 -0.03 1.31 4.32
C PRO A 43 -0.42 0.18 5.28
N THR A 44 -0.03 0.28 6.54
CA THR A 44 -0.47 -0.63 7.59
C THR A 44 -1.99 -0.55 7.80
N GLU A 45 -2.56 -1.54 8.50
CA GLU A 45 -3.97 -1.50 8.89
C GLU A 45 -4.29 -0.27 9.76
N ALA A 46 -3.38 0.08 10.68
CA ALA A 46 -3.52 1.27 11.51
C ALA A 46 -3.53 2.57 10.69
N GLU A 47 -2.63 2.71 9.71
CA GLU A 47 -2.61 3.88 8.82
C GLU A 47 -3.80 3.93 7.87
N ARG A 48 -4.34 2.78 7.45
CA ARG A 48 -5.61 2.72 6.71
C ARG A 48 -6.76 3.19 7.58
N GLU A 49 -6.83 2.74 8.82
CA GLU A 49 -7.88 3.13 9.76
C GLU A 49 -7.82 4.63 10.06
N GLN A 50 -6.62 5.16 10.33
CA GLN A 50 -6.43 6.59 10.57
C GLN A 50 -6.91 7.43 9.37
N ARG A 51 -6.50 7.06 8.15
CA ARG A 51 -6.97 7.74 6.93
C ARG A 51 -8.48 7.65 6.75
N ALA A 52 -9.11 6.54 7.14
CA ALA A 52 -10.57 6.41 7.09
C ALA A 52 -11.26 7.33 8.10
N GLN A 53 -10.70 7.48 9.30
CA GLN A 53 -11.19 8.41 10.32
C GLN A 53 -11.04 9.88 9.87
N ASP A 54 -9.90 10.23 9.30
CA ASP A 54 -9.64 11.59 8.82
C ASP A 54 -10.59 11.94 7.66
N ALA A 55 -10.80 11.03 6.70
CA ALA A 55 -11.78 11.22 5.64
C ALA A 55 -13.21 11.36 6.18
N ALA A 56 -13.60 10.56 7.18
CA ALA A 56 -14.91 10.69 7.80
C ALA A 56 -15.09 12.07 8.47
N ARG A 57 -14.05 12.56 9.17
CA ARG A 57 -14.02 13.91 9.76
C ARG A 57 -14.17 15.00 8.70
N GLU A 58 -13.42 14.90 7.60
CA GLU A 58 -13.49 15.85 6.47
C GLU A 58 -14.88 15.88 5.81
N LEU A 59 -15.53 14.72 5.73
CA LEU A 59 -16.89 14.59 5.17
C LEU A 59 -18.00 14.95 6.18
N GLY A 60 -17.65 15.24 7.44
CA GLY A 60 -18.63 15.49 8.50
C GLY A 60 -19.45 14.26 8.89
N VAL A 61 -18.91 13.05 8.67
CA VAL A 61 -19.57 11.78 8.98
C VAL A 61 -18.91 11.14 10.19
N GLU A 62 -19.71 10.55 11.07
CA GLU A 62 -19.19 9.76 12.18
C GLU A 62 -18.61 8.43 11.70
N TYR A 63 -17.34 8.16 12.02
CA TYR A 63 -16.69 6.91 11.64
C TYR A 63 -17.10 5.77 12.59
N THR A 64 -18.23 5.14 12.28
CA THR A 64 -18.75 3.98 13.02
C THR A 64 -18.37 2.66 12.36
N PRO A 65 -18.42 1.52 13.09
CA PRO A 65 -18.22 0.19 12.50
C PRO A 65 -19.14 -0.10 11.29
N LYS A 66 -20.37 0.44 11.33
CA LYS A 66 -21.32 0.32 10.21
C LYS A 66 -20.85 1.08 8.97
N VAL A 67 -20.34 2.30 9.15
CA VAL A 67 -19.78 3.12 8.06
C VAL A 67 -18.55 2.43 7.46
N LYS A 68 -17.66 1.91 8.30
CA LYS A 68 -16.49 1.12 7.87
C LYS A 68 -16.90 -0.09 7.01
N ALA A 69 -17.84 -0.91 7.50
CA ALA A 69 -18.31 -2.08 6.75
C ALA A 69 -18.98 -1.69 5.42
N THR A 70 -19.81 -0.65 5.43
CA THR A 70 -20.48 -0.14 4.23
C THR A 70 -19.48 0.34 3.18
N GLY A 71 -18.46 1.09 3.61
CA GLY A 71 -17.37 1.54 2.75
C GLY A 71 -16.60 0.38 2.12
N ALA A 72 -16.26 -0.64 2.92
CA ALA A 72 -15.57 -1.83 2.43
C ALA A 72 -16.38 -2.56 1.35
N SER A 73 -17.68 -2.79 1.59
CA SER A 73 -18.57 -3.42 0.60
C SER A 73 -18.76 -2.57 -0.67
N ALA A 74 -18.77 -1.24 -0.54
CA ALA A 74 -18.83 -0.35 -1.70
C ALA A 74 -17.58 -0.48 -2.59
N TRP A 75 -16.38 -0.49 -1.98
CA TRP A 75 -15.13 -0.68 -2.71
C TRP A 75 -14.99 -2.05 -3.36
N GLU A 76 -15.54 -3.11 -2.74
CA GLU A 76 -15.62 -4.43 -3.36
C GLU A 76 -16.45 -4.40 -4.64
N LYS A 77 -17.65 -3.79 -4.60
CA LYS A 77 -18.49 -3.62 -5.80
C LYS A 77 -17.77 -2.85 -6.90
N ILE A 78 -17.08 -1.75 -6.57
CA ILE A 78 -16.29 -0.96 -7.54
C ILE A 78 -15.20 -1.82 -8.18
N ARG A 79 -14.46 -2.61 -7.39
CA ARG A 79 -13.40 -3.50 -7.91
C ARG A 79 -13.97 -4.54 -8.87
N THR A 80 -15.10 -5.16 -8.52
CA THR A 80 -15.78 -6.15 -9.37
C THR A 80 -16.21 -5.53 -10.70
N HIS A 81 -16.81 -4.34 -10.69
CA HIS A 81 -17.18 -3.66 -11.92
C HIS A 81 -15.97 -3.24 -12.76
N ARG A 82 -14.89 -2.77 -12.14
CA ARG A 82 -13.65 -2.41 -12.83
C ARG A 82 -13.01 -3.64 -13.50
N ALA A 83 -13.00 -4.78 -12.82
CA ALA A 83 -12.47 -6.03 -13.38
C ALA A 83 -13.31 -6.54 -14.56
N ALA A 84 -14.64 -6.43 -14.49
CA ALA A 84 -15.55 -6.80 -15.58
C ALA A 84 -15.44 -5.87 -16.81
N GLY A 85 -15.07 -4.60 -16.62
CA GLY A 85 -14.87 -3.64 -17.72
C GLY A 85 -13.53 -3.78 -18.45
N HIS A 86 -12.52 -4.45 -17.88
CA HIS A 86 -11.21 -4.66 -18.51
C HIS A 86 -11.13 -5.93 -19.40
N SER A 87 -12.17 -6.78 -19.39
CA SER A 87 -12.23 -7.99 -20.23
C SER A 87 -12.84 -7.79 -21.62
N SER A 88 -13.36 -6.59 -21.95
CA SER A 88 -13.97 -6.31 -23.25
C SER A 88 -13.08 -5.52 -24.23
N GLY A 89 -11.84 -5.18 -23.86
CA GLY A 89 -10.99 -4.25 -24.62
C GLY A 89 -9.83 -4.85 -25.44
N ARG A 90 -9.76 -6.17 -25.65
CA ARG A 90 -8.67 -6.79 -26.43
C ARG A 90 -9.18 -7.83 -27.41
N ALA A 91 -9.89 -7.35 -28.43
CA ALA A 91 -10.13 -8.06 -29.68
C ALA A 91 -10.22 -7.04 -30.80
N ALA A 92 -9.06 -6.70 -31.39
CA ALA A 92 -8.88 -6.21 -32.76
C ALA A 92 -7.37 -6.18 -33.05
#